data_AF-A0A8H2WIN9-F1
#
_entry.id   AF-A0A8H2WIN9-F1
#
_cell.length_a   1.000
_cell.length_b   1.000
_cell.length_c   1.000
_cell.angle_alpha   90.00
_cell.angle_beta   90.00
_cell.angle_gamma   90.00
#
_symmetry.space_group_name_H-M   'P 1'
#
loop_
_entity.id
_entity.type
_entity.pdbx_description
1 polymer ?
#
loop_
_entity_poly.entity_id
_entity_poly.type
_entity_poly.pdbx_seq_one_letter_code
_entity_poly.pdbx_strand_id
1 'polypeptide(L)'
;MARAKEDLGKFLIRGGAMLAPDSDLDAVASGGPKKMIGSVIFVRGKSLEEVTKRVKEDIYYTSGVWDHNKLVILPYIEAVSESK
;
A
#
# COMPACT_ATOMS: atom_id res chain seq x y z
N MET A 1 -0.90 -9.63 3.22
CA MET A 1 -0.25 -8.59 4.04
C MET A 1 1.11 -9.04 4.57
N ALA A 2 1.22 -10.21 5.22
CA ALA A 2 2.51 -10.72 5.73
C ALA A 2 3.58 -10.83 4.62
N ARG A 3 3.23 -11.39 3.46
CA ARG A 3 4.18 -11.60 2.34
C ARG A 3 4.54 -10.31 1.58
N ALA A 4 3.57 -9.41 1.35
CA ALA A 4 3.86 -8.06 0.81
C ALA A 4 4.81 -7.26 1.73
N LYS A 5 4.70 -7.44 3.05
CA LYS A 5 5.64 -6.85 4.01
C LYS A 5 7.04 -7.47 3.92
N GLU A 6 7.18 -8.72 3.48
CA GLU A 6 8.49 -9.35 3.27
C GLU A 6 9.15 -8.84 1.97
N ASP A 7 8.37 -8.74 0.89
CA ASP A 7 8.86 -8.33 -0.45
C ASP A 7 9.23 -6.83 -0.50
N LEU A 8 8.40 -5.99 0.14
CA LEU A 8 8.62 -4.54 0.26
C LEU A 8 9.30 -4.13 1.56
N GLY A 9 9.60 -5.04 2.49
CA GLY A 9 9.85 -4.72 3.91
C GLY A 9 10.99 -3.76 4.24
N LYS A 10 12.04 -3.70 3.41
CA LYS A 10 13.14 -2.72 3.57
C LYS A 10 12.85 -1.36 2.93
N PHE A 11 11.86 -1.33 2.04
CA PHE A 11 11.45 -0.15 1.26
C PHE A 11 10.20 0.49 1.83
N LEU A 12 9.32 -0.28 2.48
CA LEU A 12 8.05 0.19 3.00
C LEU A 12 8.24 1.07 4.24
N ILE A 13 7.90 2.36 4.08
CA ILE A 13 7.84 3.34 5.16
C ILE A 13 6.53 3.19 5.93
N ARG A 14 5.41 3.12 5.19
CA ARG A 14 4.06 3.00 5.72
C ARG A 14 3.18 2.30 4.69
N GLY A 15 2.26 1.46 5.14
CA GLY A 15 1.29 0.82 4.25
C GLY A 15 -0.02 0.54 4.97
N GLY A 16 -1.11 0.59 4.22
CA GLY A 16 -2.46 0.33 4.74
C GLY A 16 -3.45 -0.05 3.65
N ALA A 17 -4.56 -0.64 4.06
CA ALA A 17 -5.68 -0.91 3.18
C ALA A 17 -6.54 0.35 3.05
N MET A 18 -6.98 0.66 1.82
CA MET A 18 -8.09 1.58 1.61
C MET A 18 -9.39 0.82 1.86
N LEU A 19 -10.30 1.44 2.62
CA LEU A 19 -11.59 0.86 2.94
C LEU A 19 -12.68 1.43 2.04
N ALA A 20 -13.71 0.63 1.78
CA ALA A 20 -14.88 1.08 1.04
C ALA A 20 -15.55 2.27 1.77
N PRO A 21 -16.14 3.24 1.04
CA PRO A 21 -16.81 4.39 1.67
C PRO A 21 -17.92 4.02 2.65
N ASP A 22 -18.54 2.85 2.47
CA ASP A 22 -19.61 2.29 3.31
C ASP A 22 -19.08 1.30 4.37
N SER A 23 -17.82 1.45 4.77
CA SER A 23 -17.24 0.63 5.84
C SER A 23 -17.69 1.10 7.21
N ASP A 24 -18.03 0.16 8.08
CA ASP A 24 -18.29 0.43 9.50
C ASP A 24 -16.96 0.64 10.23
N LEU A 25 -16.66 1.89 10.56
CA LEU A 25 -15.38 2.26 11.16
C LEU A 25 -15.26 1.82 12.62
N ASP A 26 -16.37 1.73 13.36
CA ASP A 26 -16.37 1.28 14.76
C ASP A 26 -16.12 -0.23 14.84
N ALA A 27 -16.75 -1.00 13.93
CA ALA A 27 -16.43 -2.41 13.77
C ALA A 27 -14.96 -2.60 13.39
N VAL A 28 -14.43 -1.82 12.44
CA VAL A 28 -13.01 -1.92 12.04
C VAL A 28 -12.07 -1.59 13.21
N ALA A 29 -12.37 -0.55 13.99
CA ALA A 29 -11.56 -0.13 15.15
C ALA A 29 -11.54 -1.19 16.26
N SER A 30 -12.64 -1.94 16.42
CA SER A 30 -12.76 -3.04 17.38
C SER A 30 -12.28 -4.40 16.85
N GLY A 31 -11.66 -4.44 15.66
CA GLY A 31 -11.07 -5.65 15.08
C GLY A 31 -12.00 -6.47 14.19
N GLY A 32 -13.17 -5.93 13.87
CA GLY A 32 -14.17 -6.48 12.95
C GLY A 32 -13.74 -6.51 11.48
N PRO A 33 -14.67 -6.92 10.58
CA PRO A 33 -14.38 -7.13 9.17
C PRO A 33 -14.00 -5.83 8.46
N LYS A 34 -13.02 -5.91 7.54
CA LYS A 34 -12.52 -4.78 6.77
C LYS A 34 -12.94 -4.93 5.30
N LYS A 35 -13.80 -4.05 4.80
CA LYS A 35 -14.14 -3.98 3.37
C LYS A 35 -13.00 -3.30 2.59
N MET A 36 -11.94 -4.04 2.30
CA MET A 36 -10.76 -3.51 1.62
C MET A 36 -11.01 -3.35 0.12
N ILE A 37 -10.73 -2.16 -0.43
CA ILE A 37 -10.89 -1.84 -1.86
C ILE A 37 -9.58 -1.47 -2.55
N GLY A 38 -8.47 -1.47 -1.82
CA GLY A 38 -7.16 -1.19 -2.37
C GLY A 38 -6.09 -1.02 -1.29
N SER A 39 -4.95 -0.48 -1.69
CA SER A 39 -3.81 -0.25 -0.78
C SER A 39 -3.19 1.11 -1.06
N VAL A 40 -2.72 1.77 -0.01
CA VAL A 40 -1.80 2.90 -0.11
C VAL A 40 -0.51 2.49 0.58
N ILE A 41 0.60 2.64 -0.12
CA ILE A 41 1.93 2.34 0.38
C ILE A 41 2.86 3.51 0.09
N PHE A 42 3.63 3.89 1.09
CA PHE A 42 4.75 4.83 0.98
C PHE A 42 6.02 4.00 1.05
N VAL A 43 6.85 4.11 0.02
CA VAL A 43 8.10 3.37 -0.10
C VAL A 43 9.27 4.32 -0.33
N ARG A 44 10.43 3.98 0.21
CA ARG A 44 11.70 4.65 -0.06
C ARG A 44 12.40 3.95 -1.21
N GLY A 45 12.58 4.62 -2.33
CA GLY A 45 13.37 4.14 -3.46
C GLY A 45 14.31 5.21 -3.99
N LYS A 46 15.27 4.84 -4.85
CA LYS A 46 16.23 5.77 -5.46
C LYS A 46 15.70 6.37 -6.76
N SER A 47 14.75 5.70 -7.43
CA SER A 47 14.11 6.17 -8.65
C SER A 47 12.70 5.61 -8.81
N LEU A 48 11.89 6.25 -9.66
CA LEU A 48 10.56 5.75 -10.01
C LEU A 48 10.63 4.39 -10.73
N GLU A 49 11.67 4.17 -11.53
CA GLU A 49 11.88 2.91 -12.24
C GLU A 49 12.16 1.74 -11.29
N GLU A 50 13.04 1.94 -10.30
CA GLU A 50 13.32 0.95 -9.26
C GLU A 50 12.05 0.57 -8.50
N VAL A 51 11.30 1.59 -8.06
CA VAL A 51 10.04 1.38 -7.33
C VAL A 51 9.02 0.66 -8.19
N THR A 52 8.86 1.07 -9.45
CA THR A 52 7.90 0.45 -10.38
C THR A 52 8.23 -1.01 -10.63
N LYS A 53 9.50 -1.33 -10.87
CA LYS A 53 9.95 -2.72 -11.02
C LYS A 53 9.59 -3.54 -9.79
N ARG A 54 9.91 -3.03 -8.61
CA ARG A 54 9.70 -3.74 -7.34
C ARG A 54 8.22 -3.95 -7.01
N VAL A 55 7.37 -2.96 -7.29
CA VAL A 55 5.90 -3.09 -7.16
C VAL A 55 5.36 -4.18 -8.09
N LYS A 56 5.90 -4.30 -9.31
CA LYS A 56 5.50 -5.34 -10.27
C LYS A 56 5.97 -6.76 -9.88
N GLU A 57 6.99 -6.86 -9.04
CA GLU A 57 7.47 -8.13 -8.47
C GLU A 57 6.65 -8.57 -7.24
N ASP A 58 5.85 -7.67 -6.64
CA ASP A 58 5.05 -7.95 -5.45
C ASP A 58 3.97 -9.03 -5.73
N ILE A 59 3.70 -9.87 -4.72
CA ILE A 59 2.67 -10.88 -4.81
C ILE A 59 1.29 -10.29 -5.14
N TYR A 60 0.94 -9.10 -4.66
CA TYR A 60 -0.35 -8.47 -4.97
C TYR A 60 -0.45 -8.05 -6.43
N TYR A 61 0.67 -7.70 -7.07
CA TYR A 61 0.70 -7.45 -8.51
C TYR A 61 0.64 -8.75 -9.30
N THR A 62 1.51 -9.71 -8.97
CA THR A 62 1.66 -10.97 -9.73
C THR A 62 0.49 -11.94 -9.55
N SER A 63 -0.23 -11.87 -8.42
CA SER A 63 -1.46 -12.65 -8.18
C SER A 63 -2.75 -11.95 -8.62
N GLY A 64 -2.67 -10.75 -9.21
CA GLY A 64 -3.84 -10.02 -9.71
C GLY A 64 -4.74 -9.43 -8.63
N VAL A 65 -4.25 -9.27 -7.39
CA VAL A 65 -4.97 -8.56 -6.33
C VAL A 65 -5.10 -7.08 -6.66
N TRP A 66 -4.03 -6.48 -7.22
CA TRP A 66 -4.09 -5.12 -7.75
C TRP A 66 -4.52 -5.11 -9.21
N ASP A 67 -5.47 -4.24 -9.54
CA ASP A 67 -5.83 -3.93 -10.92
C ASP A 67 -4.71 -3.11 -11.57
N HIS A 68 -4.02 -3.70 -12.54
CA HIS A 68 -2.85 -3.09 -13.19
C HIS A 68 -3.20 -1.78 -13.93
N ASN A 69 -4.44 -1.65 -14.41
CA ASN A 69 -4.88 -0.44 -15.14
C ASN A 69 -5.20 0.72 -14.20
N LYS A 70 -5.39 0.45 -12.91
CA LYS A 70 -5.67 1.44 -11.87
C LYS A 70 -4.48 1.70 -10.95
N LEU A 71 -3.35 1.06 -11.22
CA LEU A 71 -2.14 1.20 -10.40
C LEU A 71 -1.52 2.58 -10.65
N VAL A 72 -1.37 3.36 -9.59
CA VAL A 72 -0.75 4.69 -9.62
C VAL A 72 0.52 4.67 -8.79
N ILE A 73 1.66 4.97 -9.41
CA ILE A 73 2.97 5.03 -8.75
C ILE A 73 3.56 6.41 -9.05
N LEU A 74 3.74 7.21 -8.00
CA LEU A 74 4.17 8.61 -8.12
C LEU A 74 5.26 8.93 -7.09
N PRO A 75 6.20 9.84 -7.43
CA PRO A 75 7.04 10.48 -6.42
C PRO A 75 6.17 11.23 -5.41
N TYR A 76 6.57 11.17 -4.14
CA TYR A 76 5.87 11.84 -3.04
C TYR A 76 6.88 12.57 -2.16
N ILE A 77 6.52 13.79 -1.75
CA ILE A 77 7.26 14.58 -0.78
C ILE A 77 6.31 14.96 0.35
N GLU A 78 6.73 14.74 1.59
CA GLU A 78 5.96 15.12 2.77
C GLU A 78 6.04 16.63 2.95
N ALA A 79 4.90 17.32 3.00
CA ALA A 79 4.84 18.75 3.30
C ALA A 79 4.99 19.02 4.81
N VAL A 80 4.39 18.16 5.63
CA VAL A 80 4.50 18.14 7.08
C VAL A 80 4.59 16.67 7.49
N SER A 81 5.57 16.32 8.30
CA SER A 81 5.58 15.03 8.99
C SER A 81 5.38 15.30 10.47
N GLU A 82 4.41 14.62 11.09
CA GLU A 82 4.43 14.50 12.54
C GLU A 82 5.64 13.64 12.87
N SER A 83 6.68 14.27 13.43
CA SER A 83 7.79 13.54 14.04
C SER A 83 7.20 12.62 15.10
N LYS A 84 7.41 11.31 14.94
CA LYS A 84 7.19 10.36 16.03
C LYS A 84 8.12 10.65 17.19
#